data_AF-A0A4Q3SJL2-F1
#
_entry.id   AF-A0A4Q3SJL2-F1
#
_cell.length_a   1.000
_cell.length_b   1.000
_cell.length_c   1.000
_cell.angle_alpha   90.00
_cell.angle_beta   90.00
_cell.angle_gamma   90.00
#
_symmetry.space_group_name_H-M   'P 1'
#
loop_
_entity.id
_entity.type
_entity.pdbx_description
1 polymer ?
#
loop_
_entity_poly.entity_id
_entity_poly.type
_entity_poly.pdbx_seq_one_letter_code
_entity_poly.pdbx_strand_id
1 'polypeptide(L)'
;VGSIKPYQLFLIFNELVEGMDSQGMNHNTDLGWMIDASHNVKDPLEDLLQSVEAIMISYAQALLVDRSRLNEAQLANDVVMAQEILQDAFRTDVRPIVAEARLRAGGALDPLHLYRNAKVRHGLINERGAKSVATGL
;
A
#
# COMPACT_ATOMS: atom_id res chain seq x y z
N VAL A 1 3.67 -5.87 -4.88
CA VAL A 1 4.20 -4.49 -4.65
C VAL A 1 4.71 -4.38 -3.21
N GLY A 2 5.80 -3.66 -2.93
CA GLY A 2 6.28 -3.39 -1.56
C GLY A 2 7.00 -4.52 -0.82
N SER A 3 7.15 -5.71 -1.43
CA SER A 3 7.74 -6.90 -0.79
C SER A 3 9.28 -6.91 -0.71
N ILE A 4 9.97 -6.20 -1.61
CA ILE A 4 11.45 -6.22 -1.69
C ILE A 4 12.06 -4.96 -1.07
N LYS A 5 11.52 -3.78 -1.39
CA LYS A 5 12.04 -2.48 -0.95
C LYS A 5 10.91 -1.62 -0.34
N PRO A 6 10.38 -1.97 0.84
CA PRO A 6 9.26 -1.27 1.44
C PRO A 6 9.58 0.21 1.73
N TYR A 7 10.81 0.53 2.14
CA TYR A 7 11.22 1.91 2.36
C TYR A 7 11.21 2.74 1.07
N GLN A 8 11.58 2.14 -0.08
CA GLN A 8 11.51 2.84 -1.36
C GLN A 8 10.06 3.17 -1.74
N LEU A 9 9.12 2.24 -1.50
CA LEU A 9 7.70 2.49 -1.73
C LEU A 9 7.18 3.62 -0.85
N PHE A 10 7.56 3.62 0.43
CA PHE A 10 7.29 4.72 1.36
C PHE A 10 7.82 6.06 0.85
N LEU A 11 9.08 6.13 0.37
CA LEU A 11 9.65 7.37 -0.16
C LEU A 11 8.92 7.86 -1.42
N ILE A 12 8.43 6.96 -2.27
CA ILE A 12 7.58 7.35 -3.41
C ILE A 12 6.27 7.97 -2.90
N PHE A 13 5.63 7.36 -1.91
CA PHE A 13 4.43 7.93 -1.29
C PHE A 13 4.70 9.23 -0.53
N ASN A 14 5.89 9.41 0.04
CA ASN A 14 6.31 10.65 0.67
C ASN A 14 6.23 11.83 -0.30
N GLU A 15 6.77 11.67 -1.51
CA GLU A 15 6.70 12.69 -2.57
C GLU A 15 5.28 12.89 -3.09
N LEU A 16 4.53 11.79 -3.28
CA LEU A 16 3.15 11.88 -3.78
C LEU A 16 2.24 12.63 -2.81
N VAL A 17 2.31 12.33 -1.51
CA VAL A 17 1.52 13.02 -0.49
C VAL A 17 1.87 14.51 -0.46
N GLU A 18 3.15 14.86 -0.42
CA GLU A 18 3.59 16.26 -0.40
C GLU A 18 3.18 17.01 -1.66
N GLY A 19 3.38 16.41 -2.83
CA GLY A 19 3.02 17.00 -4.11
C GLY A 19 1.51 17.21 -4.25
N MET A 20 0.70 16.25 -3.81
CA MET A 20 -0.76 16.37 -3.85
C MET A 20 -1.25 17.45 -2.87
N ASP A 21 -0.72 17.49 -1.65
CA ASP A 21 -1.11 18.47 -0.65
C ASP A 21 -0.72 19.90 -1.07
N SER A 22 0.49 20.08 -1.60
CA SER A 22 0.97 21.38 -2.09
C SER A 22 0.16 21.92 -3.27
N GLN A 23 -0.39 21.03 -4.11
CA GLN A 23 -1.26 21.38 -5.23
C GLN A 23 -2.75 21.42 -4.87
N GLY A 24 -3.12 21.13 -3.61
CA GLY A 24 -4.52 21.06 -3.18
C GLY A 24 -5.33 19.97 -3.89
N MET A 25 -4.67 18.89 -4.35
CA MET A 25 -5.28 17.79 -5.07
C MET A 25 -6.06 16.88 -4.11
N ASN A 26 -7.17 16.34 -4.59
CA ASN A 26 -7.87 15.27 -3.92
C ASN A 26 -7.16 13.93 -4.16
N HIS A 27 -6.67 13.32 -3.08
CA HIS A 27 -5.93 12.04 -3.08
C HIS A 27 -6.69 10.87 -3.72
N ASN A 28 -8.03 10.93 -3.74
CA ASN A 28 -8.90 9.89 -4.28
C ASN A 28 -9.22 10.08 -5.77
N THR A 29 -9.40 11.32 -6.23
CA THR A 29 -9.97 11.59 -7.58
C THR A 29 -8.98 12.15 -8.59
N ASP A 30 -7.91 12.80 -8.14
CA ASP A 30 -7.10 13.63 -9.03
C ASP A 30 -5.87 12.90 -9.57
N LEU A 31 -5.57 11.70 -9.04
CA LEU A 31 -4.50 10.82 -9.51
C LEU A 31 -5.03 9.43 -9.88
N GLY A 32 -4.60 8.90 -11.03
CA GLY A 32 -4.88 7.52 -11.42
C GLY A 32 -3.91 6.54 -10.75
N TRP A 33 -4.41 5.73 -9.83
CA TRP A 33 -3.63 4.69 -9.15
C TRP A 33 -3.79 3.33 -9.85
N MET A 34 -2.68 2.67 -10.19
CA MET A 34 -2.71 1.38 -10.87
C MET A 34 -1.68 0.41 -10.28
N ILE A 35 -2.04 -0.88 -10.25
CA ILE A 35 -1.10 -1.97 -9.97
C ILE A 35 -0.84 -2.68 -11.29
N ASP A 36 0.41 -2.63 -11.73
CA ASP A 36 0.90 -3.42 -12.86
C ASP A 36 1.88 -4.48 -12.33
N ALA A 37 1.41 -5.72 -12.24
CA ALA A 37 2.18 -6.82 -11.68
C ALA A 37 1.77 -8.17 -12.30
N SER A 38 2.78 -9.01 -12.53
CA SER A 38 2.60 -10.41 -12.95
C SER A 38 2.76 -11.36 -11.76
N HIS A 39 1.84 -12.32 -11.64
CA HIS A 39 1.75 -13.25 -10.51
C HIS A 39 2.10 -14.67 -10.98
N ASN A 40 3.36 -15.06 -10.86
CA ASN A 40 3.85 -16.31 -11.47
C ASN A 40 3.84 -17.51 -10.51
N VAL A 41 4.06 -17.29 -9.22
CA VAL A 41 4.31 -18.36 -8.22
C VAL A 41 3.32 -18.38 -7.06
N LYS A 42 2.45 -17.37 -6.98
CA LYS A 42 1.43 -17.23 -5.94
C LYS A 42 0.04 -17.26 -6.56
N ASP A 43 -0.96 -17.54 -5.74
CA ASP A 43 -2.35 -17.23 -6.09
C ASP A 43 -2.45 -15.72 -6.42
N PRO A 44 -2.89 -15.34 -7.63
CA PRO A 44 -2.95 -13.93 -8.02
C PRO A 44 -3.82 -13.07 -7.11
N LEU A 45 -4.87 -13.62 -6.50
CA LEU A 45 -5.75 -12.87 -5.59
C LEU A 45 -5.06 -12.64 -4.24
N GLU A 46 -4.33 -13.63 -3.73
CA GLU A 46 -3.55 -13.43 -2.50
C GLU A 46 -2.45 -12.39 -2.68
N ASP A 47 -1.73 -12.42 -3.81
CA ASP A 47 -0.64 -11.47 -4.05
C ASP A 47 -1.17 -10.04 -4.30
N LEU A 48 -2.35 -9.91 -4.91
CA LEU A 48 -3.03 -8.62 -5.04
C LEU A 48 -3.48 -8.08 -3.69
N LEU A 49 -4.06 -8.91 -2.82
CA LEU A 49 -4.43 -8.51 -1.46
C LEU A 49 -3.21 -8.01 -0.68
N GLN A 50 -2.09 -8.73 -0.75
CA GLN A 50 -0.82 -8.30 -0.13
C GLN A 50 -0.27 -7.00 -0.74
N SER A 51 -0.42 -6.81 -2.04
CA SER A 51 0.05 -5.60 -2.73
C SER A 51 -0.76 -4.37 -2.35
N VAL A 52 -2.09 -4.49 -2.27
CA VAL A 52 -2.97 -3.41 -1.79
C VAL A 52 -2.65 -3.07 -0.34
N GLU A 53 -2.45 -4.08 0.52
CA GLU A 53 -2.03 -3.86 1.92
C GLU A 53 -0.75 -3.02 2.00
N ALA A 54 0.29 -3.41 1.23
CA ALA A 54 1.57 -2.72 1.23
C ALA A 54 1.45 -1.27 0.73
N ILE A 55 0.64 -1.03 -0.30
CA ILE A 55 0.33 0.32 -0.81
C ILE A 55 -0.33 1.17 0.27
N MET A 56 -1.37 0.64 0.92
CA MET A 56 -2.10 1.36 1.97
C MET A 56 -1.22 1.66 3.19
N ILE A 57 -0.33 0.74 3.56
CA ILE A 57 0.65 0.95 4.63
C ILE A 57 1.62 2.08 4.27
N SER A 58 2.22 2.03 3.08
CA SER A 58 3.18 3.07 2.66
C SER A 58 2.51 4.44 2.52
N TYR A 59 1.28 4.48 2.02
CA TYR A 59 0.48 5.71 1.98
C TYR A 59 0.19 6.25 3.38
N ALA A 60 -0.31 5.40 4.29
CA ALA A 60 -0.59 5.80 5.67
C ALA A 60 0.66 6.28 6.41
N GLN A 61 1.83 5.63 6.21
CA GLN A 61 3.10 6.10 6.76
C GLN A 61 3.50 7.47 6.22
N ALA A 62 3.33 7.71 4.91
CA ALA A 62 3.63 9.01 4.31
C ALA A 62 2.73 10.14 4.83
N LEU A 63 1.46 9.84 5.15
CA LEU A 63 0.54 10.79 5.79
C LEU A 63 0.96 11.17 7.23
N LEU A 64 1.79 10.36 7.90
CA LEU A 64 2.28 10.62 9.25
C LEU A 64 3.55 11.47 9.30
N VAL A 65 4.15 11.79 8.15
CA VAL A 65 5.38 12.60 8.10
C VAL A 65 5.08 14.02 8.58
N ASP A 66 5.80 14.48 9.61
CA ASP A 66 5.71 15.87 10.07
C ASP A 66 6.38 16.81 9.06
N ARG A 67 5.56 17.40 8.18
CA ARG A 67 6.02 18.27 7.10
C ARG A 67 6.65 19.56 7.59
N SER A 68 6.13 20.16 8.67
CA SER A 68 6.69 21.40 9.22
C SER A 68 8.11 21.14 9.72
N ARG A 69 8.27 20.11 10.56
CA ARG A 69 9.59 19.75 11.11
C ARG A 69 10.56 19.30 10.03
N LEU A 70 10.09 18.56 9.02
CA LEU A 70 10.94 18.14 7.91
C LEU A 70 11.46 19.35 7.13
N ASN A 71 10.59 20.32 6.80
CA ASN A 71 10.97 21.53 6.11
C ASN A 71 11.94 22.39 6.93
N GLU A 72 11.73 22.51 8.24
CA GLU A 72 12.65 23.21 9.14
C GLU A 72 14.04 22.56 9.16
N ALA A 73 14.11 21.23 9.26
CA ALA A 73 15.37 20.48 9.22
C ALA A 73 16.10 20.63 7.88
N GLN A 74 15.35 20.59 6.76
CA GLN A 74 15.88 20.81 5.42
C GLN A 74 16.47 22.22 5.26
N LEU A 75 15.74 23.26 5.69
CA LEU A 75 16.22 24.66 5.64
C LEU A 75 17.47 24.87 6.51
N ALA A 76 17.58 24.15 7.63
CA ALA A 76 18.75 24.18 8.50
C ALA A 76 19.93 23.34 7.98
N ASN A 77 19.77 22.58 6.89
CA ASN A 77 20.71 21.58 6.40
C ASN A 77 21.01 20.45 7.43
N ASP A 78 20.07 20.18 8.33
CA ASP A 78 20.19 19.07 9.29
C ASP A 78 19.71 17.76 8.67
N VAL A 79 20.61 17.13 7.92
CA VAL A 79 20.36 15.88 7.21
C VAL A 79 20.04 14.71 8.15
N VAL A 80 20.54 14.74 9.39
CA VAL A 80 20.31 13.68 10.38
C VAL A 80 18.89 13.80 10.90
N MET A 81 18.45 15.00 11.30
CA MET A 81 17.08 15.23 11.74
C MET A 81 16.06 14.94 10.64
N ALA A 82 16.34 15.37 9.40
CA ALA A 82 15.46 15.08 8.27
C ALA A 82 15.29 13.57 8.05
N GLN A 83 16.37 12.79 8.19
CA GLN A 83 16.30 11.33 8.11
C GLN A 83 15.49 10.73 9.26
N GLU A 84 15.69 11.18 10.51
CA GLU A 84 14.96 10.65 11.67
C GLU A 84 13.46 10.89 11.55
N ILE A 85 13.02 12.06 11.08
CA ILE A 85 11.60 12.37 10.85
C ILE A 85 10.97 11.38 9.87
N LEU A 86 11.65 11.07 8.76
CA LEU A 86 11.17 10.09 7.79
C LEU A 86 11.18 8.66 8.35
N GLN A 87 12.22 8.30 9.11
CA GLN A 87 12.33 6.98 9.74
C GLN A 87 11.26 6.75 10.80
N ASP A 88 10.92 7.76 11.60
CA ASP A 88 9.89 7.67 12.63
C ASP A 88 8.51 7.39 12.00
N ALA A 89 8.16 8.12 10.94
CA ALA A 89 6.93 7.87 10.19
C ALA A 89 6.92 6.47 9.56
N PHE A 90 8.02 6.06 8.92
CA PHE A 90 8.14 4.76 8.28
C PHE A 90 8.11 3.57 9.27
N ARG A 91 8.67 3.73 10.47
CA ARG A 91 8.73 2.66 11.48
C ARG A 91 7.45 2.56 12.29
N THR A 92 6.55 3.51 12.18
CA THR A 92 5.24 3.46 12.83
C THR A 92 4.43 2.30 12.26
N ASP A 93 3.95 1.42 13.14
CA ASP A 93 3.07 0.32 12.76
C ASP A 93 1.65 0.84 12.51
N VAL A 94 1.36 1.11 11.25
CA VAL A 94 0.04 1.60 10.79
C VAL A 94 -0.94 0.48 10.43
N ARG A 95 -0.57 -0.81 10.58
CA ARG A 95 -1.46 -1.92 10.24
C ARG A 95 -2.83 -1.84 10.95
N PRO A 96 -2.93 -1.45 12.23
CA PRO A 96 -4.23 -1.27 12.88
C PRO A 96 -5.09 -0.18 12.24
N ILE A 97 -4.50 0.94 11.81
CA ILE A 97 -5.21 2.05 11.14
C ILE A 97 -5.75 1.58 9.79
N VAL A 98 -4.91 0.90 9.02
CA VAL A 98 -5.25 0.38 7.70
C VAL A 98 -6.34 -0.71 7.79
N ALA A 99 -6.30 -1.58 8.80
CA ALA A 99 -7.35 -2.56 9.08
C ALA A 99 -8.68 -1.91 9.47
N GLU A 100 -8.66 -0.93 10.38
CA GLU A 100 -9.85 -0.20 10.79
C GLU A 100 -10.46 0.60 9.61
N ALA A 101 -9.63 1.20 8.76
CA ALA A 101 -10.09 1.89 7.55
C ALA A 101 -10.84 0.94 6.61
N ARG A 102 -10.34 -0.29 6.41
CA ARG A 102 -11.07 -1.32 5.66
C ARG A 102 -12.40 -1.66 6.31
N LEU A 103 -12.42 -1.87 7.63
CA LEU A 103 -13.65 -2.22 8.35
C LEU A 103 -14.74 -1.16 8.17
N ARG A 104 -14.38 0.12 8.30
CA ARG A 104 -15.30 1.25 8.09
C ARG A 104 -15.82 1.36 6.66
N ALA A 105 -15.02 0.92 5.69
CA ALA A 105 -15.44 0.84 4.28
C ALA A 105 -16.24 -0.44 3.95
N GLY A 106 -16.58 -1.27 4.95
CA GLY A 106 -17.31 -2.54 4.77
C GLY A 106 -16.42 -3.72 4.35
N GLY A 107 -15.10 -3.56 4.40
CA GLY A 107 -14.12 -4.60 4.14
C GLY A 107 -13.76 -5.43 5.36
N ALA A 108 -12.86 -6.40 5.16
CA ALA A 108 -12.36 -7.27 6.21
C ALA A 108 -11.15 -6.65 6.95
N LEU A 109 -11.06 -6.90 8.26
CA LEU A 109 -9.88 -6.55 9.06
C LEU A 109 -8.62 -7.27 8.55
N ASP A 110 -8.74 -8.57 8.29
CA ASP A 110 -7.70 -9.43 7.69
C ASP A 110 -8.23 -10.06 6.39
N PRO A 111 -8.03 -9.39 5.24
CA PRO A 111 -8.54 -9.86 3.95
C PRO A 111 -7.96 -11.20 3.50
N LEU A 112 -6.67 -11.45 3.78
CA LEU A 112 -6.01 -12.69 3.37
C LEU A 112 -6.54 -13.87 4.18
N HIS A 113 -6.69 -13.70 5.49
CA HIS A 113 -7.27 -14.73 6.34
C HIS A 113 -8.73 -15.02 5.96
N LEU A 114 -9.52 -13.97 5.69
CA LEU A 114 -10.90 -14.13 5.21
C LEU A 114 -10.95 -14.91 3.88
N TYR A 115 -10.14 -14.51 2.90
CA TYR A 115 -10.06 -15.17 1.58
C TYR A 115 -9.79 -16.67 1.71
N ARG A 116 -8.82 -17.03 2.56
CA ARG A 116 -8.45 -18.44 2.82
C ARG A 116 -9.55 -19.20 3.57
N ASN A 117 -10.12 -18.62 4.62
CA ASN A 117 -11.17 -19.26 5.43
C ASN A 117 -12.46 -19.48 4.63
N ALA A 118 -12.83 -18.51 3.79
CA ALA A 118 -13.96 -18.62 2.88
C ALA A 118 -13.69 -19.58 1.70
N LYS A 119 -12.46 -20.12 1.58
CA LYS A 119 -12.03 -21.05 0.53
C LYS A 119 -12.36 -20.54 -0.88
N VAL A 120 -12.23 -19.23 -1.09
CA VAL A 120 -12.65 -18.57 -2.35
C VAL A 120 -11.99 -19.21 -3.56
N ARG A 121 -10.68 -19.50 -3.51
CA ARG A 121 -9.96 -20.21 -4.59
C ARG A 121 -10.59 -21.56 -4.94
N HIS A 122 -10.98 -22.35 -3.94
CA HIS A 122 -11.58 -23.66 -4.17
C HIS A 122 -12.95 -23.52 -4.85
N GLY A 123 -13.76 -22.55 -4.40
CA GLY A 123 -15.03 -22.25 -5.06
C GLY A 123 -14.86 -21.89 -6.54
N LEU A 124 -13.92 -20.97 -6.84
CA LEU A 124 -13.63 -20.56 -8.21
C LEU A 124 -13.09 -21.70 -9.08
N ILE A 125 -12.29 -22.62 -8.54
CA ILE A 125 -11.83 -23.82 -9.26
C ILE A 125 -12.99 -24.76 -9.56
N ASN A 126 -13.91 -24.96 -8.62
CA ASN A 126 -15.09 -25.80 -8.86
C ASN A 126 -15.98 -25.24 -9.97
N GLU A 127 -16.11 -23.92 -10.06
CA GLU A 127 -16.91 -23.25 -11.09
C GLU A 127 -16.22 -23.21 -12.47
N ARG A 128 -14.91 -22.97 -12.50
CA ARG A 128 -14.17 -22.67 -13.74
C ARG A 128 -13.30 -23.82 -14.24
N GLY A 129 -13.18 -24.89 -13.44
CA GLY A 129 -12.28 -26.00 -13.68
C GLY A 129 -10.83 -25.70 -13.28
N ALA A 130 -10.04 -26.76 -13.09
CA ALA A 130 -8.66 -26.67 -12.63
C ALA A 130 -7.64 -26.30 -13.73
N LYS A 131 -8.02 -26.45 -15.00
CA LYS A 131 -7.16 -26.17 -16.16
C LYS A 131 -7.64 -24.90 -16.85
N SER A 132 -6.99 -23.78 -16.55
CA SER A 132 -7.07 -22.59 -17.40
C SER A 132 -6.04 -22.75 -18.52
N VAL A 133 -6.51 -22.85 -19.77
CA VAL A 133 -5.64 -22.79 -20.95
C VAL A 133 -5.71 -21.36 -21.45
N ALA A 134 -4.67 -20.57 -21.18
CA ALA A 134 -4.50 -19.29 -21.86
C ALA A 134 -4.06 -19.58 -23.30
N THR A 135 -4.96 -19.43 -24.26
CA THR A 135 -4.60 -19.36 -25.68
C THR A 135 -3.97 -18.00 -25.89
N GLY A 136 -2.65 -17.89 -25.71
CA GLY A 136 -1.93 -16.65 -25.92
C GLY A 136 -2.27 -16.09 -27.31
N LEU A 137 -2.97 -14.95 -27.32
CA LEU A 137 -3.15 -14.07 -28.47
C LEU A 137 -2.29 -12.83 -28.22
#